data_AF-A0A7W6DBA0-F1
#
_entry.id   AF-A0A7W6DBA0-F1
#
_cell.length_a   1.000
_cell.length_b   1.000
_cell.length_c   1.000
_cell.angle_alpha   90.00
_cell.angle_beta   90.00
_cell.angle_gamma   90.00
#
_symmetry.space_group_name_H-M   'P 1'
#
loop_
_entity.id
_entity.type
_entity.pdbx_description
1 polymer ?
#
loop_
_entity_poly.entity_id
_entity_poly.type
_entity_poly.pdbx_seq_one_letter_code
_entity_poly.pdbx_strand_id
1 'polypeptide(L)' 'MSEVIRLYLPWLLSAITIYMTVLAGNKSRNAWLLGLANQALWLVWIFAVGAYGLLPMNLALWIVYGRNHLKWNRA' A
#
# COMPACT_ATOMS: atom_id res chain seq x y z
N MET A 1 -15.05 -2.39 -18.44
CA MET A 1 -13.74 -1.82 -18.00
C MET A 1 -13.65 -1.68 -16.48
N SER A 2 -14.73 -1.26 -15.79
CA SER A 2 -14.76 -1.18 -14.31
C SER A 2 -14.67 -2.53 -13.58
N GLU A 3 -15.22 -3.61 -14.14
CA GLU A 3 -15.19 -4.94 -13.49
C GLU A 3 -13.79 -5.52 -13.34
N VAL A 4 -12.94 -5.40 -14.36
CA VAL A 4 -11.56 -5.93 -14.30
C VAL A 4 -10.77 -5.21 -13.22
N ILE A 5 -10.95 -3.89 -13.11
CA ILE A 5 -10.33 -3.06 -12.06
C ILE A 5 -10.89 -3.43 -10.68
N ARG A 6 -12.20 -3.67 -10.58
CA ARG A 6 -12.85 -4.06 -9.32
C ARG A 6 -12.40 -5.44 -8.84
N LEU A 7 -12.26 -6.40 -9.75
CA LEU A 7 -11.98 -7.79 -9.43
C LEU A 7 -10.49 -8.09 -9.35
N TYR A 8 -9.68 -7.69 -10.33
CA TYR A 8 -8.28 -8.11 -10.44
C TYR A 8 -7.29 -7.14 -9.80
N LEU A 9 -7.62 -5.84 -9.73
CA LEU A 9 -6.70 -4.87 -9.11
C LEU A 9 -6.43 -5.18 -7.63
N PRO A 10 -7.39 -5.61 -6.79
CA PRO A 10 -7.12 -5.99 -5.41
C PRO A 10 -6.13 -7.16 -5.30
N TRP A 11 -6.18 -8.13 -6.22
CA TRP A 11 -5.23 -9.26 -6.23
C TRP A 11 -3.82 -8.79 -6.56
N LEU A 12 -3.69 -7.91 -7.57
CA LEU A 12 -2.40 -7.31 -7.91
C LEU A 12 -1.84 -6.48 -6.74
N LEU A 13 -2.68 -5.63 -6.14
CA LEU A 13 -2.31 -4.80 -4.99
C LEU A 13 -1.95 -5.65 -3.78
N SER A 14 -2.65 -6.75 -3.54
CA SER A 14 -2.32 -7.70 -2.47
C SER A 14 -0.96 -8.37 -2.70
N ALA A 15 -0.67 -8.82 -3.93
CA ALA A 15 0.62 -9.40 -4.28
C ALA A 15 1.77 -8.39 -4.07
N ILE A 16 1.57 -7.12 -4.47
CA ILE A 16 2.53 -6.03 -4.22
C ILE A 16 2.69 -5.77 -2.72
N THR A 17 1.59 -5.80 -1.95
CA THR A 17 1.62 -5.63 -0.49
C THR A 17 2.45 -6.72 0.20
N ILE A 18 2.27 -7.98 -0.23
CA ILE A 18 3.04 -9.12 0.30
C ILE A 18 4.52 -8.96 -0.04
N TYR A 19 4.84 -8.70 -1.32
CA TYR A 19 6.22 -8.47 -1.76
C TYR A 19 6.89 -7.35 -0.96
N MET A 20 6.19 -6.23 -0.76
CA MET A 20 6.66 -5.11 0.04
C MET A 20 6.86 -5.47 1.51
N THR A 21 5.98 -6.29 2.09
CA THR A 21 6.10 -6.74 3.49
C THR A 21 7.34 -7.60 3.69
N VAL A 22 7.64 -8.49 2.73
CA VAL A 22 8.89 -9.27 2.72
C VAL A 22 10.11 -8.34 2.58
N LEU A 23 10.05 -7.36 1.67
CA LEU A 23 11.16 -6.42 1.45
C LEU A 23 11.40 -5.51 2.68
N ALA A 24 10.33 -5.13 3.39
CA ALA A 24 10.40 -4.41 4.66
C ALA A 24 10.99 -5.30 5.76
N GLY A 25 10.66 -6.59 5.81
CA GLY A 25 11.37 -7.53 6.69
C GLY A 25 12.88 -7.54 6.47
N ASN A 26 13.31 -7.32 5.22
CA ASN A 26 14.71 -7.34 4.80
C ASN A 26 15.43 -5.97 4.93
N LYS A 27 14.83 -4.98 5.62
CA LYS A 27 15.36 -3.62 5.83
C LYS A 27 15.74 -2.84 4.56
N SER A 28 15.18 -3.19 3.40
CA SER A 28 15.50 -2.48 2.16
C SER A 28 14.85 -1.10 2.12
N ARG A 29 15.64 -0.05 1.85
CA ARG A 29 15.15 1.34 1.70
C ARG A 29 14.09 1.47 0.61
N ASN A 30 14.17 0.63 -0.42
CA ASN A 30 13.23 0.60 -1.54
C ASN A 30 11.86 0.01 -1.18
N ALA A 31 11.76 -0.72 -0.05
CA ALA A 31 10.49 -1.30 0.41
C ALA A 31 9.47 -0.20 0.69
N TRP A 32 9.92 0.94 1.21
CA TRP A 32 9.04 2.06 1.55
C TRP A 32 8.40 2.72 0.32
N LEU A 33 9.18 2.95 -0.74
CA LEU A 33 8.67 3.55 -1.97
C LEU A 33 7.59 2.66 -2.61
N LEU A 34 7.84 1.35 -2.61
CA LEU A 34 6.86 0.34 -3.04
C LEU A 34 5.59 0.36 -2.18
N GLY A 35 5.74 0.51 -0.86
CA GLY A 35 4.60 0.57 0.06
C GLY A 35 3.72 1.80 -0.14
N LEU A 36 4.33 2.97 -0.30
CA LEU A 36 3.62 4.21 -0.57
C LEU A 36 2.93 4.22 -1.93
N ALA A 37 3.64 3.77 -2.97
CA ALA A 37 3.06 3.62 -4.30
C ALA A 37 1.85 2.66 -4.25
N ASN A 38 1.97 1.56 -3.50
CA ASN A 38 0.88 0.61 -3.33
C ASN A 38 -0.30 1.19 -2.53
N GLN A 39 -0.06 1.97 -1.48
CA GLN A 39 -1.14 2.66 -0.76
C GLN A 39 -1.83 3.73 -1.61
N ALA A 40 -1.10 4.43 -2.48
CA ALA A 40 -1.67 5.36 -3.45
C ALA A 40 -2.58 4.63 -4.46
N LEU A 41 -2.15 3.46 -4.95
CA LEU A 41 -2.97 2.64 -5.84
C LEU A 41 -4.22 2.08 -5.13
N TRP A 42 -4.10 1.66 -3.85
CA TRP A 42 -5.24 1.30 -3.02
C TRP A 42 -6.21 2.46 -2.84
N LEU A 43 -5.72 3.69 -2.68
CA LEU A 43 -6.56 4.88 -2.55
C LEU A 43 -7.39 5.10 -3.82
N VAL A 44 -6.73 5.07 -4.99
CA VAL A 44 -7.39 5.23 -6.29
C VAL A 44 -8.46 4.14 -6.49
N TRP A 45 -8.15 2.90 -6.13
CA TRP A 45 -9.11 1.80 -6.22
C TRP A 45 -10.32 1.99 -5.30
N ILE A 46 -10.09 2.39 -4.04
CA ILE A 46 -11.15 2.64 -3.06
C ILE A 46 -12.15 3.68 -3.58
N PHE A 47 -11.65 4.80 -4.11
CA PHE A 47 -12.51 5.84 -4.70
C PHE A 47 -13.19 5.38 -5.99
N ALA A 48 -12.49 4.64 -6.86
CA ALA A 48 -13.04 4.14 -8.11
C ALA A 48 -14.17 3.10 -7.90
N VAL A 49 -14.12 2.34 -6.80
CA VAL A 49 -15.06 1.24 -6.50
C VAL A 49 -16.11 1.61 -5.46
N GLY A 50 -15.93 2.73 -4.75
CA GLY A 50 -16.79 3.17 -3.64
C GLY A 50 -16.58 2.37 -2.35
N ALA A 51 -15.40 1.76 -2.17
CA ALA A 51 -15.09 0.89 -1.03
C ALA A 51 -14.62 1.67 0.22
N TYR A 52 -15.40 2.68 0.63
CA TYR A 52 -14.99 3.66 1.64
C TYR A 52 -14.66 3.06 3.03
N GLY A 53 -15.15 1.86 3.33
CA GLY A 53 -14.80 1.13 4.55
C GLY A 53 -13.31 0.80 4.69
N LEU A 54 -12.54 0.85 3.60
CA LEU A 54 -11.10 0.61 3.59
C LEU A 54 -10.26 1.89 3.69
N LEU A 55 -10.88 3.08 3.69
CA LEU A 55 -10.17 4.36 3.87
C LEU A 55 -9.42 4.44 5.21
N PRO A 56 -10.01 4.04 6.36
CA PRO A 56 -9.29 4.11 7.64
C PRO A 56 -8.03 3.24 7.63
N MET A 57 -8.11 2.05 7.03
CA MET A 57 -6.98 1.13 6.89
C MET A 57 -5.87 1.75 6.03
N ASN A 58 -6.23 2.27 4.85
CA ASN A 58 -5.25 2.89 3.94
C ASN A 58 -4.55 4.08 4.59
N LEU A 59 -5.31 4.94 5.31
CA LEU A 59 -4.75 6.08 6.04
C LEU A 59 -3.79 5.65 7.16
N ALA A 60 -4.16 4.61 7.92
CA ALA A 60 -3.30 4.06 8.97
C ALA A 60 -1.99 3.51 8.39
N LEU A 61 -2.06 2.79 7.26
CA LEU A 61 -0.87 2.25 6.59
C LEU A 61 0.02 3.37 6.04
N TRP A 62 -0.55 4.44 5.49
CA TRP A 62 0.18 5.66 5.13
C TRP A 62 1.00 6.23 6.30
N ILE A 63 0.36 6.37 7.46
CA ILE A 63 1.02 6.91 8.67
C ILE A 63 2.10 5.96 9.17
N VAL A 64 1.82 4.65 9.24
CA VAL A 64 2.77 3.65 9.73
C VAL A 64 3.99 3.57 8.81
N TYR A 65 3.81 3.52 7.49
CA TYR A 65 4.93 3.50 6.55
C TYR A 65 5.72 4.81 6.57
N GLY A 66 5.05 5.97 6.63
CA GLY A 66 5.71 7.27 6.78
C GLY A 66 6.55 7.35 8.06
N ARG A 67 6.00 6.93 9.20
CA ARG A 67 6.73 6.89 10.49
C ARG A 67 7.87 5.88 10.48
N ASN A 68 7.70 4.72 9.85
CA ASN A 68 8.74 3.70 9.80
C ASN A 68 9.96 4.16 8.99
N HIS A 69 9.74 4.88 7.88
CA HIS A 69 10.83 5.50 7.10
C HIS A 69 11.63 6.53 7.91
N LEU A 70 10.93 7.41 8.63
CA LEU A 70 11.57 8.40 9.50
C LEU A 70 12.39 7.75 10.63
N LYS A 71 11.93 6.62 11.17
CA LYS A 71 12.68 5.85 12.17
C LYS A 71 13.93 5.18 11.60
N TRP A 72 13.84 4.65 10.38
CA TRP A 72 14.95 3.90 9.77
C TRP A 72 16.04 4.80 9.19
N ASN A 73 15.71 6.01 8.74
CA ASN A 73 16.69 6.98 8.26
C ASN A 73 17.46 7.67 9.41
N ARG A 74 17.17 7.30 10.67
CA ARG A 74 17.72 7.88 11.89
C ARG A 74 18.56 6.89 12.71
N ALA A 75 18.76 5.67 12.19
CA ALA A 75 19.68 4.66 12.71
C ALA A 75 20.93 4.62 11.82
#